data_AF-A0A3C1DTF8-F1
#
_entry.id   AF-A0A3C1DTF8-F1
#
_cell.length_a   1.000
_cell.length_b   1.000
_cell.length_c   1.000
_cell.angle_alpha   90.00
_cell.angle_beta   90.00
_cell.angle_gamma   90.00
#
_symmetry.space_group_name_H-M   'P 1'
#
loop_
_entity.id
_entity.type
_entity.pdbx_description
1 polymer ?
#
loop_
_entity_poly.entity_id
_entity_poly.type
_entity_poly.pdbx_seq_one_letter_code
_entity_poly.pdbx_strand_id
1 'polypeptide(L)' 'MGSQVQQASAERVQMRDTLVIKGAREHNLKNISLELPRDALIVFTGLSGSGKSSLAFDTIFA' A
#
# COMPACT_ATOMS: atom_id res chain seq x y z
N MET A 1 -1.56 43.93 -11.79
CA MET A 1 -1.56 43.40 -10.41
C MET A 1 -2.81 42.53 -10.23
N GLY A 2 -2.88 41.26 -10.61
CA GLY A 2 -1.84 40.27 -10.90
C GLY A 2 -1.37 39.57 -9.63
N SER A 3 -2.12 38.58 -9.12
CA SER A 3 -1.59 37.53 -8.22
C SER A 3 -2.57 36.42 -7.76
N GLN A 4 -3.82 36.32 -8.24
CA GLN A 4 -4.77 35.32 -7.69
C GLN A 4 -5.01 34.04 -8.53
N VAL A 5 -4.25 33.80 -9.61
CA VAL A 5 -4.50 32.65 -10.50
C VAL A 5 -3.68 31.39 -10.14
N GLN A 6 -2.86 31.39 -9.08
CA GLN A 6 -1.80 30.37 -8.91
C GLN A 6 -1.93 29.33 -7.80
N GLN A 7 -3.04 29.26 -7.04
CA GLN A 7 -3.07 28.39 -5.85
C GLN A 7 -4.03 27.19 -5.89
N ALA A 8 -4.85 27.03 -6.94
CA ALA A 8 -5.84 25.94 -7.00
C ALA A 8 -5.34 24.62 -7.62
N SER A 9 -4.07 24.50 -8.01
CA SER A 9 -3.57 23.33 -8.78
C SER A 9 -2.69 22.36 -7.99
N ALA A 10 -2.17 22.75 -6.82
CA ALA A 10 -1.30 21.91 -5.99
C ALA A 10 -2.05 21.09 -4.93
N GLU A 11 -3.33 21.39 -4.69
CA GLU A 11 -4.23 20.60 -3.86
C GLU A 11 -5.05 19.62 -4.71
N ARG A 12 -4.47 19.13 -5.81
CA ARG A 12 -4.91 17.86 -6.37
C ARG A 12 -4.58 16.83 -5.32
N VAL A 13 -5.60 16.35 -4.62
CA VAL A 13 -5.63 15.16 -3.77
C VAL A 13 -4.30 14.44 -3.87
N GLN A 14 -3.43 14.54 -2.86
CA GLN A 14 -2.31 13.63 -2.76
C GLN A 14 -2.92 12.23 -2.69
N MET A 15 -3.11 11.63 -3.86
CA MET A 15 -3.42 10.23 -3.99
C MET A 15 -2.27 9.57 -3.24
N ARG A 16 -2.60 8.91 -2.14
CA ARG A 16 -1.59 8.18 -1.40
C ARG A 16 -1.11 7.11 -2.36
N ASP A 17 0.02 7.34 -2.99
CA ASP A 17 0.62 6.47 -4.01
C ASP A 17 1.04 5.11 -3.42
N THR A 18 0.77 4.86 -2.14
CA THR A 18 1.16 3.66 -1.42
C THR A 18 0.02 3.06 -0.58
N LEU A 19 -0.11 1.74 -0.65
CA LEU A 19 -0.82 0.88 0.27
C LEU A 19 0.10 0.57 1.45
N VAL A 20 -0.30 0.99 2.64
CA VAL A 20 0.49 0.80 3.86
C VAL A 20 -0.17 -0.26 4.74
N ILE A 21 0.58 -1.31 5.04
CA ILE A 21 0.18 -2.42 5.91
C ILE A 21 1.02 -2.29 7.18
N LYS A 22 0.38 -2.28 8.35
CA LYS A 22 1.08 -2.17 9.64
C LYS A 22 0.69 -3.32 10.55
N GLY A 23 1.70 -4.08 10.99
CA GLY A 23 1.53 -5.12 12.00
C GLY A 23 0.60 -6.26 11.57
N ALA A 24 0.64 -6.69 10.31
CA ALA A 24 -0.15 -7.83 9.86
C ALA A 24 0.28 -9.12 10.58
N ARG A 25 -0.71 -9.82 11.15
CA ARG A 25 -0.54 -10.98 12.05
C ARG A 25 -1.42 -12.18 11.68
N GLU A 26 -2.08 -12.13 10.53
CA GLU A 26 -3.00 -13.19 10.13
C GLU A 26 -2.24 -14.50 9.86
N HIS A 27 -2.76 -15.60 10.41
CA HIS A 27 -2.14 -16.94 10.36
C HIS A 27 -0.65 -16.97 10.73
N ASN A 28 0.24 -17.09 9.73
CA ASN A 28 1.69 -17.24 9.91
C ASN A 28 2.44 -15.89 9.85
N LEU A 29 1.74 -14.75 9.72
CA LEU A 29 2.39 -13.45 9.63
C LEU A 29 2.94 -13.01 11.00
N LYS A 30 4.22 -12.66 11.03
CA LYS A 30 4.95 -12.31 12.27
C LYS A 30 4.99 -10.81 12.50
N ASN A 31 3.82 -10.16 12.59
CA ASN A 31 3.70 -8.72 12.81
C ASN A 31 4.43 -7.88 11.74
N ILE A 32 4.12 -8.13 10.47
CA ILE A 32 4.83 -7.51 9.34
C ILE A 32 4.24 -6.15 8.99
N SER A 33 5.10 -5.18 8.65
CA SER A 33 4.72 -3.85 8.18
C SER A 33 5.39 -3.57 6.83
N LEU A 34 4.61 -3.08 5.88
CA LEU A 34 4.99 -2.98 4.47
C LEU A 34 4.38 -1.73 3.85
N GLU A 35 5.06 -1.15 2.87
CA GLU A 35 4.52 -0.11 2.01
C GLU A 35 4.63 -0.58 0.56
N LEU A 36 3.51 -0.57 -0.16
CA LEU A 36 3.39 -1.11 -1.51
C LEU A 36 2.88 -0.01 -2.45
N PRO A 37 3.47 0.21 -3.62
CA PRO A 37 2.96 1.21 -4.56
C PRO A 37 1.55 0.86 -5.05
N ARG A 38 0.66 1.84 -5.07
CA ARG A 38 -0.67 1.72 -5.68
C ARG A 38 -0.52 1.71 -7.19
N ASP A 39 -1.51 1.16 -7.88
CA ASP A 39 -1.59 1.13 -9.35
C ASP A 39 -0.40 0.44 -10.04
N ALA A 40 0.30 -0.44 -9.31
CA ALA A 40 1.42 -1.23 -9.79
C ALA A 40 1.09 -2.73 -9.72
N LEU A 41 1.64 -3.50 -10.67
CA LEU A 41 1.61 -4.96 -10.61
C LEU A 41 2.65 -5.45 -9.59
N ILE A 42 2.19 -5.87 -8.42
CA ILE A 42 3.04 -6.38 -7.34
C ILE A 42 3.04 -7.92 -7.36
N VAL A 43 4.23 -8.52 -7.27
CA VAL A 43 4.41 -9.98 -7.23
C VAL A 43 5.00 -10.38 -5.88
N PHE A 44 4.27 -11.20 -5.13
CA PHE A 44 4.78 -11.84 -3.92
C PHE A 44 5.43 -13.19 -4.25
N THR A 45 6.72 -13.33 -3.95
CA THR A 45 7.50 -14.57 -4.17
C THR A 45 8.16 -15.06 -2.89
N GLY A 46 8.58 -16.33 -2.87
CA GLY A 46 9.21 -16.98 -1.71
C GLY A 46 8.75 -18.43 -1.49
N LEU A 47 9.46 -19.14 -0.61
CA LEU A 47 9.22 -20.55 -0.29
C LEU A 47 7.78 -20.84 0.14
N SER A 48 7.32 -22.09 -0.05
CA SER A 48 6.01 -22.52 0.46
C SER A 48 5.90 -22.29 1.98
N GLY A 49 4.72 -21.86 2.44
CA GLY A 49 4.49 -21.56 3.86
C GLY A 49 5.02 -20.20 4.36
N SER A 50 5.69 -19.40 3.53
CA SER A 50 6.26 -18.11 3.95
C SER A 50 5.24 -17.00 4.29
N GLY A 51 3.94 -17.25 4.15
CA GLY A 51 2.88 -16.28 4.46
C GLY A 51 2.44 -15.38 3.29
N LYS A 52 2.86 -15.67 2.04
CA LYS A 52 2.46 -14.88 0.85
C LYS A 52 0.94 -14.83 0.68
N SER A 53 0.28 -16.00 0.68
CA SER A 53 -1.17 -16.08 0.54
C SER A 53 -1.88 -15.42 1.72
N SER A 54 -1.35 -15.57 2.94
CA SER A 54 -1.91 -14.90 4.12
C SER A 54 -1.81 -13.38 4.06
N LEU A 55 -0.73 -12.86 3.48
CA LEU A 55 -0.61 -11.43 3.24
C LEU A 55 -1.52 -10.96 2.09
N ALA A 56 -1.50 -11.65 0.95
CA ALA A 56 -2.21 -11.20 -0.24
C ALA A 56 -3.74 -11.37 -0.15
N PHE A 57 -4.19 -12.52 0.33
CA PHE A 57 -5.61 -12.87 0.36
C PHE A 57 -6.22 -12.60 1.74
N ASP A 58 -5.60 -13.11 2.81
CA ASP A 58 -6.21 -13.06 4.14
C ASP A 58 -6.03 -11.69 4.83
N THR A 59 -5.08 -10.85 4.37
CA THR A 59 -4.83 -9.51 4.94
C THR A 59 -5.17 -8.36 3.99
N ILE A 60 -4.73 -8.41 2.72
CA ILE A 60 -4.89 -7.28 1.78
C ILE A 60 -6.26 -7.32 1.07
N PHE A 61 -6.77 -8.51 0.72
CA PHE A 61 -8.01 -8.66 -0.05
C PHE A 61 -9.26 -8.88 0.81
N ALA A 62 -9.13 -9.55 1.96
CA ALA A 62 -10.21 -9.87 2.89
C ALA A 62 -11.02 -8.64 3.32
#